data_AF-A0A7Y8D468-F1
#
_entry.id   AF-A0A7Y8D468-F1
#
_cell.length_a   1.000
_cell.length_b   1.000
_cell.length_c   1.000
_cell.angle_alpha   90.00
_cell.angle_beta   90.00
_cell.angle_gamma   90.00
#
_symmetry.space_group_name_H-M   'P 1'
#
loop_
_entity.id
_entity.type
_entity.pdbx_description
1 polymer ?
#
loop_
_entity_poly.entity_id
_entity_poly.type
_entity_poly.pdbx_seq_one_letter_code
_entity_poly.pdbx_strand_id
1 'polypeptide(L)'
;MLDTPLAEKEHGDTSPIKIMVTDGNGSILQTNSLSENSSLTYTAYGHHLNKQCNPSLLGFKGERYQPETGWYLLGNGQRAYHPTIMRFLSPDSLSPFGAGGLNGYAFVTGDPVNYNDPSGHFRIFGKTNRFSGQAKNTAGFFAYMAKHPTRKNAQAITVASHGKQGRIATEQGKLDGQKLVKNLEKLGFPTSKHDIHIISCKSADPTANNGTSLIQSVSNITNRRAIGYSGTVTATPSFKFNSNNGGQAIINIAIHEKQSFFKRTPNFNFQRKTATPSDSAITSAAEHDRQIIRSGDAL
;
A
#
# COMPACT_ATOMS: atom_id res chain seq x y z
N MET A 1 -2.61 -3.38 -3.85
CA MET A 1 -2.10 -3.73 -5.19
C MET A 1 -3.06 -4.80 -5.61
N LEU A 2 -3.51 -4.81 -6.85
CA LEU A 2 -3.87 -6.11 -7.41
C LEU A 2 -2.61 -6.95 -7.32
N ASP A 3 -2.64 -8.06 -6.61
CA ASP A 3 -1.48 -8.97 -6.53
C ASP A 3 -0.97 -9.18 -7.94
N THR A 4 0.28 -8.77 -8.20
CA THR A 4 0.84 -8.87 -9.55
C THR A 4 1.31 -10.32 -9.72
N PRO A 5 0.69 -11.11 -10.61
CA PRO A 5 1.07 -12.49 -10.77
C PRO A 5 2.48 -12.56 -11.36
N LEU A 6 3.36 -13.28 -10.67
CA LEU A 6 4.78 -13.43 -11.05
C LEU A 6 5.08 -14.83 -11.58
N ALA A 7 4.48 -15.84 -10.98
CA ALA A 7 4.66 -17.22 -11.39
C ALA A 7 3.43 -18.07 -11.06
N GLU A 8 3.22 -19.10 -11.86
CA GLU A 8 2.19 -20.13 -11.67
C GLU A 8 2.90 -21.48 -11.54
N LYS A 9 2.52 -22.24 -10.51
CA LYS A 9 2.98 -23.61 -10.29
C LYS A 9 1.74 -24.49 -10.13
N GLU A 10 1.61 -25.46 -11.01
CA GLU A 10 0.58 -26.50 -10.89
C GLU A 10 0.94 -27.47 -9.76
N HIS A 11 -0.09 -28.11 -9.18
CA HIS A 11 0.09 -29.00 -8.04
C HIS A 11 0.66 -30.35 -8.51
N GLY A 12 1.98 -30.50 -8.42
CA GLY A 12 2.73 -31.71 -8.76
C GLY A 12 4.24 -31.42 -8.68
N ASP A 13 5.03 -32.39 -8.21
CA ASP A 13 6.48 -32.19 -8.03
C ASP A 13 7.26 -32.01 -9.35
N THR A 14 6.65 -32.37 -10.48
CA THR A 14 7.27 -32.32 -11.82
C THR A 14 6.67 -31.26 -12.76
N SER A 15 5.64 -30.52 -12.33
CA SER A 15 5.02 -29.51 -13.19
C SER A 15 5.94 -28.31 -13.41
N PRO A 16 6.13 -27.84 -14.67
CA PRO A 16 7.01 -26.73 -14.95
C PRO A 16 6.46 -25.43 -14.32
N ILE A 17 7.34 -24.66 -13.68
CA ILE A 17 7.01 -23.32 -13.19
C ILE A 17 6.88 -22.39 -14.41
N LYS A 18 5.74 -21.70 -14.52
CA LYS A 18 5.52 -20.68 -15.55
C LYS A 18 5.79 -19.31 -14.94
N ILE A 19 6.74 -18.57 -15.49
CA ILE A 19 7.02 -17.17 -15.14
C ILE A 19 6.13 -16.26 -15.98
N MET A 20 5.56 -15.23 -15.37
CA MET A 20 4.63 -14.32 -16.03
C MET A 20 5.21 -12.92 -16.20
N VAL A 21 4.98 -12.33 -17.37
CA VAL A 21 5.24 -10.92 -17.65
C VAL A 21 3.90 -10.20 -17.67
N THR A 22 3.80 -9.10 -16.91
CA THR A 22 2.55 -8.34 -16.74
C THR A 22 2.71 -6.87 -17.12
N ASP A 23 1.59 -6.25 -17.52
CA ASP A 23 1.51 -4.79 -17.68
C ASP A 23 1.37 -4.05 -16.33
N GLY A 24 1.30 -2.71 -16.38
CA GLY A 24 1.15 -1.88 -15.18
C GLY A 24 -0.18 -2.06 -14.42
N ASN A 25 -1.17 -2.74 -15.01
CA ASN A 25 -2.46 -3.07 -14.44
C ASN A 25 -2.56 -4.56 -14.03
N GLY A 26 -1.49 -5.34 -14.21
CA GLY A 26 -1.43 -6.77 -13.85
C GLY A 26 -1.92 -7.72 -14.93
N SER A 27 -2.24 -7.25 -16.14
CA SER A 27 -2.64 -8.12 -17.25
C SER A 27 -1.45 -8.96 -17.72
N ILE A 28 -1.63 -10.27 -17.91
CA ILE A 28 -0.57 -11.19 -18.34
C ILE A 28 -0.32 -11.04 -19.84
N LEU A 29 0.85 -10.54 -20.21
CA LEU A 29 1.24 -10.36 -21.61
C LEU A 29 2.01 -11.57 -22.14
N GLN A 30 2.73 -12.28 -21.28
CA GLN A 30 3.54 -13.42 -21.68
C GLN A 30 3.70 -14.41 -20.52
N THR A 31 3.75 -15.70 -20.85
CA THR A 31 4.10 -16.78 -19.93
C THR A 31 5.27 -17.57 -20.49
N ASN A 32 6.31 -17.77 -19.68
CA ASN A 32 7.51 -18.50 -20.07
C ASN A 32 7.72 -19.68 -19.13
N SER A 33 7.97 -20.86 -19.69
CA SER A 33 8.37 -22.07 -18.96
C SER A 33 9.62 -22.66 -19.62
N LEU A 34 10.19 -23.71 -19.02
CA LEU A 34 11.38 -24.37 -19.57
C LEU A 34 11.13 -25.00 -20.95
N SER A 35 9.88 -25.34 -21.27
CA SER A 35 9.51 -26.03 -22.51
C SER A 35 8.71 -25.17 -23.50
N GLU A 36 8.04 -24.11 -23.03
CA GLU A 36 7.05 -23.37 -23.82
C GLU A 36 7.01 -21.88 -23.44
N ASN A 37 6.85 -21.03 -24.46
CA ASN A 37 6.59 -19.60 -24.32
C ASN A 37 5.30 -19.23 -25.07
N SER A 38 4.42 -18.48 -24.41
CA SER A 38 3.14 -18.04 -24.97
C SER A 38 2.93 -16.55 -24.74
N SER A 39 2.44 -15.85 -25.77
CA SER A 39 2.15 -14.42 -25.74
C SER A 39 0.65 -14.17 -25.84
N LEU A 40 0.17 -13.16 -25.12
CA LEU A 40 -1.21 -12.70 -25.14
C LEU A 40 -1.27 -11.23 -25.54
N THR A 41 -2.37 -10.84 -26.18
CA THR A 41 -2.66 -9.44 -26.49
C THR A 41 -4.12 -9.18 -26.20
N TYR A 42 -4.39 -8.10 -25.46
CA TYR A 42 -5.72 -7.72 -25.06
C TYR A 42 -6.14 -6.43 -25.76
N THR A 43 -7.42 -6.36 -26.09
CA THR A 43 -8.10 -5.06 -26.27
C THR A 43 -8.16 -4.32 -24.93
N ALA A 44 -8.53 -3.03 -24.95
CA ALA A 44 -8.72 -2.23 -23.74
C ALA A 44 -9.67 -2.89 -22.71
N TYR A 45 -10.64 -3.69 -23.17
CA TYR A 45 -11.63 -4.38 -22.35
C TYR A 45 -11.28 -5.84 -22.05
N GLY A 46 -10.05 -6.28 -22.32
CA GLY A 46 -9.58 -7.63 -21.97
C GLY A 46 -9.93 -8.72 -22.97
N HIS A 47 -10.56 -8.40 -24.10
CA HIS A 47 -10.82 -9.39 -25.15
C HIS A 47 -9.51 -9.79 -25.84
N HIS A 48 -9.32 -11.08 -26.06
CA HIS A 48 -8.24 -11.67 -26.85
C HIS A 48 -8.81 -12.78 -27.75
N LEU A 49 -8.15 -13.06 -28.89
CA LEU A 49 -8.70 -13.89 -29.96
C LEU A 49 -8.72 -15.39 -29.64
N ASN A 50 -7.77 -15.88 -28.84
CA ASN A 50 -7.57 -17.30 -28.63
C ASN A 50 -8.23 -17.79 -27.33
N LYS A 51 -9.56 -17.95 -27.35
CA LYS A 51 -10.35 -18.28 -26.16
C LYS A 51 -9.95 -19.60 -25.49
N GLN A 52 -9.46 -20.56 -26.27
CA GLN A 52 -9.14 -21.93 -25.85
C GLN A 52 -7.70 -22.08 -25.36
N CYS A 53 -6.89 -21.01 -25.41
CA CYS A 53 -5.47 -21.08 -25.13
C CYS A 53 -5.03 -19.90 -24.25
N ASN A 54 -5.63 -19.77 -23.06
CA ASN A 54 -5.01 -18.95 -22.03
C ASN A 54 -3.94 -19.82 -21.35
N PRO A 55 -2.65 -19.48 -21.47
CA PRO A 55 -1.55 -20.30 -20.95
C PRO A 55 -1.45 -20.34 -19.42
N SER A 56 -2.25 -19.50 -18.74
CA SER A 56 -2.32 -19.33 -17.29
C SER A 56 -3.78 -19.37 -16.83
N LEU A 57 -3.98 -19.64 -15.54
CA LEU A 57 -5.27 -19.47 -14.87
C LEU A 57 -5.73 -18.00 -14.82
N LEU A 58 -4.78 -17.07 -14.86
CA LEU A 58 -5.02 -15.63 -14.78
C LEU A 58 -4.88 -15.00 -16.17
N GLY A 59 -5.44 -13.81 -16.36
CA GLY A 59 -5.28 -13.08 -17.62
C GLY A 59 -5.36 -11.57 -17.46
N PHE A 60 -6.38 -10.95 -18.06
CA PHE A 60 -6.61 -9.52 -18.01
C PHE A 60 -6.69 -9.00 -16.57
N LYS A 61 -5.90 -7.96 -16.25
CA LYS A 61 -5.80 -7.36 -14.91
C LYS A 61 -5.49 -8.35 -13.77
N GLY A 62 -4.91 -9.51 -14.08
CA GLY A 62 -4.60 -10.55 -13.11
C GLY A 62 -5.84 -11.30 -12.61
N GLU A 63 -6.98 -11.17 -13.28
CA GLU A 63 -8.23 -11.81 -12.90
C GLU A 63 -8.31 -13.23 -13.46
N ARG A 64 -9.03 -14.12 -12.75
CA ARG A 64 -9.19 -15.52 -13.14
C ARG A 64 -9.95 -15.62 -14.45
N TYR A 65 -9.34 -16.26 -15.44
CA TYR A 65 -9.93 -16.53 -16.73
C TYR A 65 -10.70 -17.86 -16.70
N GLN A 66 -11.86 -17.90 -17.35
CA GLN A 66 -12.64 -19.12 -17.54
C GLN A 66 -12.54 -19.57 -19.00
N PRO A 67 -11.76 -20.65 -19.30
CA PRO A 67 -11.48 -21.07 -20.67
C PRO A 67 -12.71 -21.44 -21.50
N GLU A 68 -13.74 -22.02 -20.87
CA GLU A 68 -14.93 -22.52 -21.58
C GLU A 68 -15.79 -21.37 -22.15
N THR A 69 -15.82 -20.24 -21.45
CA THR A 69 -16.69 -19.11 -21.77
C THR A 69 -15.93 -17.90 -22.34
N GLY A 70 -14.64 -17.80 -22.02
CA GLY A 70 -13.81 -16.63 -22.31
C GLY A 70 -14.09 -15.43 -21.41
N TRP A 71 -14.65 -15.67 -20.22
CA TRP A 71 -15.00 -14.64 -19.25
C TRP A 71 -13.94 -14.50 -18.16
N TYR A 72 -14.01 -13.40 -17.42
CA TYR A 72 -13.18 -13.18 -16.23
C TYR A 72 -14.05 -13.19 -14.97
N LEU A 73 -13.57 -13.85 -13.93
CA LEU A 73 -14.26 -14.01 -12.64
C LEU A 73 -13.73 -12.98 -11.63
N LEU A 74 -14.18 -11.73 -11.77
CA LEU A 74 -13.72 -10.59 -10.98
C LEU A 74 -14.26 -10.63 -9.55
N GLY A 75 -13.58 -9.92 -8.66
CA GLY A 75 -14.02 -9.81 -7.27
C GLY A 75 -13.81 -11.09 -6.48
N ASN A 76 -12.82 -11.91 -6.85
CA ASN A 76 -12.69 -13.28 -6.36
C ASN A 76 -13.91 -14.15 -6.71
N GLY A 77 -14.38 -14.04 -7.97
CA GLY A 77 -15.50 -14.82 -8.49
C GLY A 77 -16.89 -14.33 -8.10
N GLN A 78 -17.02 -13.14 -7.51
CA GLN A 78 -18.32 -12.55 -7.18
C GLN A 78 -19.13 -12.21 -8.43
N ARG A 79 -18.46 -11.77 -9.51
CA ARG A 79 -19.14 -11.45 -10.77
C ARG A 79 -18.35 -11.90 -11.98
N ALA A 80 -19.08 -12.48 -12.94
CA ALA A 80 -18.56 -12.78 -14.26
C ALA A 80 -18.57 -11.52 -15.13
N TYR A 81 -17.42 -11.19 -15.71
CA TYR A 81 -17.22 -10.10 -16.65
C TYR A 81 -17.00 -10.66 -18.05
N HIS A 82 -17.74 -10.11 -19.01
CA HIS A 82 -17.67 -10.52 -20.40
C HIS A 82 -16.88 -9.48 -21.22
N PRO A 83 -15.66 -9.80 -21.67
CA PRO A 83 -14.78 -8.83 -22.32
C PRO A 83 -15.29 -8.36 -23.70
N THR A 84 -15.98 -9.21 -24.46
CA THR A 84 -16.53 -8.84 -25.78
C THR A 84 -17.67 -7.81 -25.70
N ILE A 85 -18.57 -7.93 -24.71
CA ILE A 85 -19.68 -6.98 -24.51
C ILE A 85 -19.39 -5.91 -23.45
N MET A 86 -18.15 -5.91 -22.93
CA MET A 86 -17.56 -4.85 -22.10
C MET A 86 -18.31 -4.60 -20.78
N ARG A 87 -18.95 -5.64 -20.21
CA ARG A 87 -19.81 -5.50 -19.03
C ARG A 87 -19.84 -6.74 -18.14
N PHE A 88 -20.31 -6.57 -16.92
CA PHE A 88 -20.67 -7.69 -16.04
C PHE A 88 -21.92 -8.40 -16.54
N LEU A 89 -22.04 -9.69 -16.23
CA LEU A 89 -23.21 -10.51 -16.57
C LEU A 89 -24.29 -10.49 -15.47
N SER A 90 -23.93 -10.03 -14.28
CA SER A 90 -24.85 -9.83 -13.15
C SER A 90 -24.85 -8.37 -12.70
N PRO A 91 -26.01 -7.85 -12.26
CA PRO A 91 -26.10 -6.49 -11.74
C PRO A 91 -25.31 -6.36 -10.43
N ASP A 92 -24.75 -5.19 -10.22
CA ASP A 92 -24.05 -4.83 -8.98
C ASP A 92 -25.04 -4.63 -7.84
N SER A 93 -24.85 -5.35 -6.73
CA SER A 93 -25.65 -5.19 -5.51
C SER A 93 -25.47 -3.81 -4.84
N LEU A 94 -24.40 -3.08 -5.17
CA LEU A 94 -24.12 -1.73 -4.71
C LEU A 94 -24.59 -0.65 -5.69
N SER A 95 -25.27 -1.01 -6.79
CA SER A 95 -25.91 -0.06 -7.71
C SER A 95 -27.41 0.07 -7.40
N PRO A 96 -28.07 1.18 -7.79
CA PRO A 96 -27.52 2.37 -8.42
C PRO A 96 -27.02 3.44 -7.43
N PHE A 97 -27.37 3.32 -6.14
CA PHE A 97 -27.18 4.38 -5.14
C PHE A 97 -25.97 4.18 -4.21
N GLY A 98 -25.27 3.05 -4.33
CA GLY A 98 -24.06 2.74 -3.58
C GLY A 98 -22.79 2.92 -4.42
N ALA A 99 -21.76 2.10 -4.15
CA ALA A 99 -20.43 2.24 -4.74
C ALA A 99 -20.33 1.82 -6.22
N GLY A 100 -21.26 0.99 -6.70
CA GLY A 100 -21.30 0.49 -8.08
C GLY A 100 -21.69 1.56 -9.11
N GLY A 101 -22.21 2.70 -8.66
CA GLY A 101 -22.68 3.78 -9.54
C GLY A 101 -24.03 3.45 -10.20
N LEU A 102 -24.51 4.30 -11.10
CA LEU A 102 -25.86 4.16 -11.65
C LEU A 102 -26.07 2.89 -12.50
N ASN A 103 -25.04 2.46 -13.24
CA ASN A 103 -25.14 1.32 -14.14
C ASN A 103 -24.57 0.06 -13.48
N GLY A 104 -25.46 -0.81 -12.99
CA GLY A 104 -25.09 -2.05 -12.31
C GLY A 104 -24.31 -3.06 -13.15
N TYR A 105 -24.25 -2.90 -14.48
CA TYR A 105 -23.49 -3.78 -15.36
C TYR A 105 -22.17 -3.18 -15.83
N ALA A 106 -21.91 -1.90 -15.56
CA ALA A 106 -20.74 -1.21 -16.08
C ALA A 106 -19.45 -1.76 -15.49
N PHE A 107 -18.52 -2.15 -16.36
CA PHE A 107 -17.14 -2.40 -15.94
C PHE A 107 -16.39 -1.07 -15.87
N VAL A 108 -15.84 -0.76 -14.70
CA VAL A 108 -15.00 0.42 -14.44
C VAL A 108 -15.49 1.74 -15.06
N THR A 109 -16.81 1.92 -15.13
CA THR A 109 -17.49 3.09 -15.74
C THR A 109 -17.04 3.40 -17.17
N GLY A 110 -16.59 2.40 -17.93
CA GLY A 110 -16.21 2.56 -19.33
C GLY A 110 -14.77 3.03 -19.59
N ASP A 111 -13.89 2.99 -18.58
CA ASP A 111 -12.48 3.36 -18.75
C ASP A 111 -11.52 2.30 -18.19
N PRO A 112 -11.40 1.14 -18.85
CA PRO A 112 -10.56 0.03 -18.38
C PRO A 112 -9.05 0.24 -18.55
N VAL A 113 -8.63 1.28 -19.27
CA VAL A 113 -7.22 1.62 -19.40
C VAL A 113 -6.72 2.25 -18.10
N ASN A 114 -7.49 3.19 -17.53
CA ASN A 114 -7.08 3.96 -16.36
C ASN A 114 -7.51 3.36 -15.02
N TYR A 115 -8.50 2.46 -15.03
CA TYR A 115 -9.14 1.95 -13.82
C TYR A 115 -9.17 0.43 -13.74
N ASN A 116 -9.11 -0.10 -12.51
CA ASN A 116 -9.30 -1.53 -12.22
C ASN A 116 -10.49 -1.74 -11.28
N ASP A 117 -11.03 -2.96 -11.18
CA ASP A 117 -12.12 -3.31 -10.26
C ASP A 117 -11.84 -4.64 -9.53
N PRO A 118 -10.95 -4.65 -8.52
CA PRO A 118 -10.55 -5.88 -7.82
C PRO A 118 -11.67 -6.52 -7.00
N SER A 119 -12.67 -5.74 -6.59
CA SER A 119 -13.84 -6.25 -5.87
C SER A 119 -14.92 -6.75 -6.82
N GLY A 120 -14.79 -6.44 -8.11
CA GLY A 120 -15.87 -6.57 -9.06
C GLY A 120 -17.09 -5.78 -8.56
N HIS A 121 -16.94 -4.58 -8.00
CA HIS A 121 -18.05 -3.73 -7.55
C HIS A 121 -17.79 -2.23 -7.76
N PHE A 122 -16.54 -1.80 -7.91
CA PHE A 122 -16.25 -0.39 -8.14
C PHE A 122 -14.83 -0.16 -8.64
N ARG A 123 -14.68 0.89 -9.46
CA ARG A 123 -13.39 1.29 -10.01
C ARG A 123 -12.42 1.86 -8.96
N ILE A 124 -11.14 1.54 -9.13
CA ILE A 124 -10.00 2.17 -8.46
C ILE A 124 -9.01 2.71 -9.49
N PHE A 125 -8.35 3.85 -9.18
CA PHE A 125 -7.30 4.41 -10.01
C PHE A 125 -6.01 3.57 -9.92
N GLY A 126 -5.33 3.37 -11.05
CA GLY A 126 -4.02 2.69 -11.10
C GLY A 126 -2.81 3.45 -10.55
N LYS A 127 -2.96 4.64 -9.93
CA LYS A 127 -1.81 5.45 -9.46
C LYS A 127 -1.35 5.03 -8.05
N THR A 128 -0.32 4.20 -7.99
CA THR A 128 0.34 3.82 -6.72
C THR A 128 1.47 4.78 -6.37
N ASN A 129 1.47 5.35 -5.17
CA ASN A 129 2.65 6.01 -4.64
C ASN A 129 3.61 4.96 -4.08
N ARG A 130 4.74 4.75 -4.76
CA ARG A 130 5.78 3.80 -4.37
C ARG A 130 6.85 4.46 -3.49
N PHE A 131 7.14 3.86 -2.34
CA PHE A 131 8.21 4.20 -1.42
C PHE A 131 9.18 3.03 -1.32
N SER A 132 10.47 3.26 -1.59
CA SER A 132 11.46 2.20 -1.64
C SER A 132 12.73 2.57 -0.91
N GLY A 133 13.39 1.56 -0.33
CA GLY A 133 14.65 1.72 0.38
C GLY A 133 15.16 0.40 0.97
N GLN A 134 16.38 0.43 1.51
CA GLN A 134 16.95 -0.69 2.25
C GLN A 134 16.22 -0.84 3.60
N ALA A 135 15.56 -1.99 3.79
CA ALA A 135 14.73 -2.24 4.95
C ALA A 135 15.54 -2.79 6.12
N LYS A 136 15.30 -2.23 7.31
CA LYS A 136 15.61 -2.88 8.58
C LYS A 136 14.32 -3.44 9.16
N ASN A 137 14.29 -4.74 9.42
CA ASN A 137 13.15 -5.43 10.02
C ASN A 137 13.30 -5.46 11.54
N THR A 138 12.22 -5.21 12.27
CA THR A 138 12.12 -5.50 13.70
C THR A 138 10.78 -6.16 13.94
N ALA A 139 10.77 -7.38 14.51
CA ALA A 139 9.61 -8.22 14.87
C ALA A 139 8.22 -7.54 14.82
N GLY A 140 7.70 -7.29 13.61
CA GLY A 140 6.39 -6.66 13.38
C GLY A 140 6.34 -5.31 12.64
N PHE A 141 7.46 -4.66 12.30
CA PHE A 141 7.47 -3.51 11.38
C PHE A 141 8.75 -3.40 10.54
N PHE A 142 8.65 -2.66 9.43
CA PHE A 142 9.79 -2.30 8.57
C PHE A 142 10.09 -0.82 8.67
N ALA A 143 11.37 -0.47 8.77
CA ALA A 143 11.84 0.92 8.68
C ALA A 143 12.91 1.08 7.61
N TYR A 144 12.84 2.15 6.82
CA TYR A 144 13.77 2.44 5.73
C TYR A 144 13.74 3.92 5.33
N MET A 145 14.81 4.40 4.70
CA MET A 145 14.81 5.71 4.07
C MET A 145 14.12 5.64 2.70
N ALA A 146 13.19 6.56 2.44
CA ALA A 146 12.52 6.66 1.14
C ALA A 146 12.24 8.12 0.75
N LYS A 147 11.73 8.33 -0.46
CA LYS A 147 11.28 9.64 -0.92
C LYS A 147 10.22 10.22 0.03
N HIS A 148 10.27 11.53 0.25
CA HIS A 148 9.33 12.21 1.13
C HIS A 148 7.91 12.19 0.52
N PRO A 149 6.85 11.87 1.29
CA PRO A 149 5.50 11.71 0.75
C PRO A 149 4.88 13.01 0.21
N THR A 150 5.33 14.18 0.68
CA THR A 150 4.77 15.49 0.30
C THR A 150 5.77 16.51 -0.27
N ARG A 151 7.09 16.27 -0.20
CA ARG A 151 8.11 17.24 -0.64
C ARG A 151 8.91 16.63 -1.78
N LYS A 152 9.03 17.34 -2.89
CA LYS A 152 9.89 16.93 -4.00
C LYS A 152 11.36 16.95 -3.56
N ASN A 153 12.14 15.98 -4.05
CA ASN A 153 13.58 15.85 -3.81
C ASN A 153 14.02 15.79 -2.34
N ALA A 154 13.12 15.43 -1.43
CA ALA A 154 13.42 15.21 -0.02
C ALA A 154 13.26 13.72 0.34
N GLN A 155 13.85 13.31 1.46
CA GLN A 155 13.70 11.97 2.03
C GLN A 155 13.03 12.01 3.41
N ALA A 156 12.43 10.89 3.79
CA ALA A 156 11.81 10.67 5.09
C ALA A 156 12.12 9.25 5.60
N ILE A 157 12.14 9.08 6.92
CA ILE A 157 12.17 7.77 7.53
C ILE A 157 10.77 7.16 7.36
N THR A 158 10.66 6.11 6.57
CA THR A 158 9.40 5.43 6.28
C THR A 158 9.27 4.19 7.15
N VAL A 159 8.18 4.12 7.90
CA VAL A 159 7.80 3.01 8.77
C VAL A 159 6.55 2.35 8.21
N ALA A 160 6.58 1.04 8.03
CA ALA A 160 5.42 0.26 7.60
C ALA A 160 5.08 -0.83 8.60
N SER A 161 3.81 -0.83 9.01
CA SER A 161 3.28 -1.74 10.02
C SER A 161 1.75 -1.79 9.96
N HIS A 162 1.15 -2.86 10.46
CA HIS A 162 -0.25 -2.81 10.87
C HIS A 162 -0.41 -1.95 12.14
N GLY A 163 -1.58 -1.35 12.34
CA GLY A 163 -1.79 -0.42 13.45
C GLY A 163 -3.26 -0.15 13.76
N LYS A 164 -3.47 0.51 14.89
CA LYS A 164 -4.75 1.05 15.38
C LYS A 164 -4.50 2.47 15.89
N GLN A 165 -5.56 3.17 16.29
CA GLN A 165 -5.45 4.50 16.93
C GLN A 165 -4.38 4.50 18.03
N GLY A 166 -3.40 5.41 17.89
CA GLY A 166 -2.31 5.65 18.84
C GLY A 166 -1.20 4.61 18.92
N ARG A 167 -1.19 3.56 18.11
CA ARG A 167 -0.18 2.48 18.22
C ARG A 167 -0.01 1.67 16.93
N ILE A 168 1.19 1.13 16.73
CA ILE A 168 1.43 0.07 15.76
C ILE A 168 1.41 -1.30 16.44
N ALA A 169 0.94 -2.31 15.71
CA ALA A 169 0.91 -3.69 16.15
C ALA A 169 2.20 -4.38 15.71
N THR A 170 2.83 -5.09 16.64
CA THR A 170 4.04 -5.90 16.42
C THR A 170 3.85 -7.29 16.98
N GLU A 171 4.71 -8.23 16.59
CA GLU A 171 4.67 -9.61 17.11
C GLU A 171 4.93 -9.65 18.63
N GLN A 172 5.73 -8.71 19.13
CA GLN A 172 6.07 -8.56 20.55
C GLN A 172 5.09 -7.69 21.35
N GLY A 173 3.98 -7.26 20.74
CA GLY A 173 2.95 -6.45 21.40
C GLY A 173 2.64 -5.13 20.68
N LYS A 174 2.24 -4.11 21.44
CA LYS A 174 1.79 -2.81 20.90
C LYS A 174 2.87 -1.76 21.14
N LEU A 175 3.30 -1.06 20.09
CA LEU A 175 4.25 0.05 20.19
C LEU A 175 3.50 1.38 20.11
N ASP A 176 3.67 2.21 21.14
CA ASP A 176 3.30 3.61 21.16
C ASP A 176 4.37 4.48 20.48
N GLY A 177 4.15 5.80 20.40
CA GLY A 177 5.08 6.72 19.76
C GLY A 177 6.49 6.73 20.38
N GLN A 178 6.59 6.61 21.71
CA GLN A 178 7.87 6.61 22.43
C GLN A 178 8.68 5.37 22.12
N LYS A 179 8.07 4.18 22.21
CA LYS A 179 8.73 2.91 21.89
C LYS A 179 9.11 2.84 20.42
N LEU A 180 8.27 3.38 19.53
CA LEU A 180 8.59 3.45 18.10
C LEU A 180 9.85 4.29 17.85
N VAL A 181 9.92 5.51 18.38
CA VAL A 181 11.09 6.40 18.19
C VAL A 181 12.36 5.75 18.75
N LYS A 182 12.30 5.19 19.96
CA LYS A 182 13.43 4.48 20.57
C LYS A 182 13.91 3.31 19.72
N ASN A 183 13.00 2.57 19.09
CA ASN A 183 13.36 1.47 18.19
C ASN A 183 13.99 1.98 16.90
N LEU A 184 13.51 3.09 16.33
CA LEU A 184 14.10 3.70 15.13
C LEU A 184 15.55 4.18 15.39
N GLU A 185 15.79 4.79 16.54
CA GLU A 185 17.13 5.24 16.95
C GLU A 185 18.08 4.05 17.17
N LYS A 186 17.61 2.98 17.81
CA LYS A 186 18.38 1.73 17.94
C LYS A 186 18.74 1.11 16.59
N LEU A 187 17.86 1.24 15.60
CA LEU A 187 18.13 0.82 14.22
C LEU A 187 19.06 1.78 13.48
N GLY A 188 19.53 2.86 14.10
CA GLY A 188 20.43 3.85 13.52
C GLY A 188 19.75 4.87 12.60
N PHE A 189 18.43 5.05 12.69
CA PHE A 189 17.74 6.11 11.96
C PHE A 189 17.79 7.43 12.74
N PRO A 190 18.26 8.54 12.14
CA PRO A 190 18.35 9.83 12.82
C PRO A 190 16.98 10.53 12.82
N THR A 191 16.13 10.14 13.77
CA THR A 191 14.75 10.62 14.02
C THR A 191 14.67 12.13 14.22
N SER A 192 15.72 12.77 14.74
CA SER A 192 15.81 14.23 14.92
C SER A 192 16.15 15.01 13.64
N LYS A 193 16.64 14.34 12.59
CA LYS A 193 17.08 14.99 11.34
C LYS A 193 16.08 14.85 10.20
N HIS A 194 15.24 13.81 10.24
CA HIS A 194 14.32 13.50 9.14
C HIS A 194 12.88 13.48 9.61
N ASP A 195 12.00 13.88 8.72
CA ASP A 195 10.56 13.68 8.92
C ASP A 195 10.23 12.18 8.84
N ILE A 196 9.15 11.80 9.52
CA ILE A 196 8.77 10.40 9.69
C ILE A 196 7.47 10.15 8.93
N HIS A 197 7.45 9.13 8.07
CA HIS A 197 6.29 8.70 7.32
C HIS A 197 5.83 7.33 7.84
N ILE A 198 4.65 7.27 8.45
CA ILE A 198 4.09 6.06 9.04
C ILE A 198 2.97 5.53 8.16
N ILE A 199 3.26 4.45 7.43
CA ILE A 199 2.32 3.69 6.63
C ILE A 199 1.65 2.66 7.55
N SER A 200 0.61 3.10 8.25
CA SER A 200 -0.17 2.26 9.15
C SER A 200 -1.62 2.73 9.29
N CYS A 201 -2.55 1.77 9.43
CA CYS A 201 -3.98 2.05 9.62
C CYS A 201 -4.21 2.91 10.86
N LYS A 202 -5.03 3.95 10.72
CA LYS A 202 -5.46 4.84 11.80
C LYS A 202 -4.30 5.51 12.55
N SER A 203 -3.14 5.64 11.93
CA SER A 203 -1.96 6.29 12.51
C SER A 203 -2.18 7.78 12.80
N ALA A 204 -3.06 8.43 12.04
CA ALA A 204 -3.47 9.81 12.27
C ALA A 204 -4.75 9.95 13.11
N ASP A 205 -5.42 8.85 13.45
CA ASP A 205 -6.64 8.91 14.23
C ASP A 205 -6.28 8.99 15.73
N PRO A 206 -6.87 9.94 16.47
CA PRO A 206 -6.63 10.09 17.89
C PRO A 206 -7.17 8.90 18.69
N THR A 207 -6.56 8.60 19.84
CA THR A 207 -7.14 7.62 20.77
C THR A 207 -8.30 8.22 21.55
N ALA A 208 -9.28 7.38 21.93
CA ALA A 208 -10.40 7.80 22.76
C ALA A 208 -9.99 8.28 24.16
N ASN A 209 -8.81 7.87 24.64
CA ASN A 209 -8.39 8.11 26.03
C ASN A 209 -7.66 9.45 26.22
N ASN A 210 -6.83 9.86 25.25
CA ASN A 210 -5.96 11.04 25.39
C ASN A 210 -6.05 12.01 24.20
N GLY A 211 -6.95 11.76 23.24
CA GLY A 211 -7.14 12.60 22.06
C GLY A 211 -5.92 12.71 21.14
N THR A 212 -4.83 11.98 21.40
CA THR A 212 -3.56 12.11 20.70
C THR A 212 -3.41 10.98 19.68
N SER A 213 -3.05 11.32 18.45
CA SER A 213 -2.75 10.32 17.40
C SER A 213 -1.32 9.83 17.50
N LEU A 214 -1.02 8.68 16.89
CA LEU A 214 0.35 8.14 16.86
C LEU A 214 1.30 9.15 16.20
N ILE A 215 0.91 9.72 15.06
CA ILE A 215 1.74 10.71 14.37
C ILE A 215 1.95 11.97 15.21
N GLN A 216 0.95 12.41 16.00
CA GLN A 216 1.13 13.57 16.87
C GLN A 216 2.13 13.29 17.99
N SER A 217 2.03 12.12 18.63
CA SER A 217 2.99 11.68 19.64
C SER A 217 4.41 11.61 19.08
N VAL A 218 4.61 10.98 17.91
CA VAL A 218 5.91 10.88 17.25
C VAL A 218 6.46 12.26 16.86
N SER A 219 5.60 13.16 16.36
CA SER A 219 6.00 14.51 15.98
C SER A 219 6.51 15.32 17.17
N ASN A 220 5.81 15.23 18.31
CA ASN A 220 6.22 15.91 19.54
C ASN A 220 7.54 15.37 20.10
N ILE A 221 7.74 14.05 20.08
CA ILE A 221 8.96 13.41 20.61
C ILE A 221 10.19 13.76 19.77
N THR A 222 10.04 13.72 18.44
CA THR A 222 11.17 13.90 17.52
C THR A 222 11.43 15.35 17.17
N ASN A 223 10.51 16.25 17.53
CA ASN A 223 10.46 17.63 17.07
C ASN A 223 10.53 17.74 15.53
N ARG A 224 9.99 16.74 14.83
CA ARG A 224 9.93 16.63 13.37
C ARG A 224 8.50 16.42 12.91
N ARG A 225 8.25 16.61 11.61
CA ARG A 225 6.91 16.33 11.07
C ARG A 225 6.70 14.83 10.98
N ALA A 226 5.51 14.38 11.35
CA ALA A 226 5.09 13.00 11.20
C ALA A 226 3.91 12.93 10.23
N ILE A 227 4.04 12.14 9.17
CA ILE A 227 3.04 11.92 8.15
C ILE A 227 2.42 10.55 8.38
N GLY A 228 1.09 10.47 8.41
CA GLY A 228 0.38 9.21 8.53
C GLY A 228 -0.97 9.27 7.85
N TYR A 229 -1.86 8.38 8.27
CA TYR A 229 -3.15 8.17 7.61
C TYR A 229 -4.27 8.03 8.63
N SER A 230 -5.32 8.81 8.42
CA SER A 230 -6.61 8.60 9.10
C SER A 230 -7.33 7.46 8.41
N GLY A 231 -7.96 6.53 9.13
CA GLY A 231 -8.66 5.36 8.57
C GLY A 231 -7.77 4.22 8.04
N THR A 232 -8.36 3.29 7.30
CA THR A 232 -7.70 2.03 6.89
C THR A 232 -6.86 2.22 5.63
N VAL A 233 -5.55 1.97 5.73
CA VAL A 233 -4.61 2.09 4.62
C VAL A 233 -4.45 0.75 3.92
N THR A 234 -4.53 0.76 2.59
CA THR A 234 -4.13 -0.37 1.76
C THR A 234 -2.75 -0.10 1.20
N ALA A 235 -1.78 -0.91 1.63
CA ALA A 235 -0.40 -0.85 1.19
C ALA A 235 0.05 -2.25 0.78
N THR A 236 0.86 -2.35 -0.27
CA THR A 236 1.42 -3.63 -0.71
C THR A 236 2.94 -3.58 -0.65
N PRO A 237 3.57 -4.35 0.24
CA PRO A 237 5.02 -4.50 0.28
C PRO A 237 5.49 -5.48 -0.79
N SER A 238 6.68 -5.23 -1.33
CA SER A 238 7.41 -6.18 -2.20
C SER A 238 8.90 -6.11 -1.85
N PHE A 239 9.55 -7.26 -1.83
CA PHE A 239 10.95 -7.39 -1.40
C PHE A 239 11.81 -7.81 -2.58
N LYS A 240 12.93 -7.12 -2.78
CA LYS A 240 14.00 -7.55 -3.69
C LYS A 240 15.24 -7.83 -2.86
N PHE A 241 15.71 -9.07 -2.91
CA PHE A 241 16.96 -9.47 -2.28
C PHE A 241 18.09 -9.22 -3.28
N ASN A 242 19.10 -8.44 -2.87
CA ASN A 242 20.28 -8.24 -3.67
C ASN A 242 21.45 -9.04 -3.07
N SER A 243 21.87 -10.09 -3.77
CA SER A 243 23.00 -10.94 -3.36
C SER A 243 24.32 -10.17 -3.23
N ASN A 244 24.46 -9.03 -3.91
CA ASN A 244 25.72 -8.30 -4.00
C ASN A 244 25.92 -7.25 -2.89
N ASN A 245 24.87 -6.93 -2.10
CA ASN A 245 24.92 -5.95 -1.00
C ASN A 245 24.77 -6.64 0.37
N GLY A 246 25.53 -7.70 0.63
CA GLY A 246 25.55 -8.38 1.93
C GLY A 246 24.19 -8.93 2.39
N GLY A 247 23.30 -9.30 1.47
CA GLY A 247 21.99 -9.89 1.78
C GLY A 247 20.89 -8.92 2.20
N GLN A 248 21.09 -7.59 2.10
CA GLN A 248 20.07 -6.62 2.51
C GLN A 248 18.87 -6.56 1.54
N ALA A 249 17.65 -6.61 2.09
CA ALA A 249 16.41 -6.56 1.33
C ALA A 249 15.99 -5.11 1.01
N ILE A 250 15.72 -4.83 -0.27
CA ILE A 250 15.05 -3.59 -0.69
C ILE A 250 13.54 -3.83 -0.56
N ILE A 251 12.88 -3.05 0.29
CA ILE A 251 11.43 -3.03 0.37
C ILE A 251 10.89 -1.96 -0.57
N ASN A 252 9.78 -2.27 -1.25
CA ASN A 252 9.00 -1.30 -2.02
C ASN A 252 7.56 -1.39 -1.55
N ILE A 253 7.01 -0.28 -1.04
CA ILE A 253 5.63 -0.21 -0.59
C ILE A 253 4.83 0.70 -1.51
N ALA A 254 3.81 0.12 -2.14
CA ALA A 254 2.85 0.83 -2.96
C ALA A 254 1.61 1.20 -2.14
N ILE A 255 1.34 2.50 -1.98
CA ILE A 255 0.12 3.02 -1.35
C ILE A 255 -0.87 3.39 -2.45
N HIS A 256 -2.10 2.88 -2.32
CA HIS A 256 -3.16 2.99 -3.34
C HIS A 256 -3.98 4.24 -3.07
N GLU A 257 -3.68 5.37 -3.75
CA GLU A 257 -4.29 6.66 -3.41
C GLU A 257 -5.56 6.99 -4.22
N LYS A 258 -6.63 7.23 -3.44
CA LYS A 258 -7.95 7.81 -3.73
C LYS A 258 -8.95 7.01 -4.59
N GLN A 259 -10.13 6.89 -3.99
CA GLN A 259 -11.39 6.34 -4.50
C GLN A 259 -12.06 7.24 -5.54
N SER A 260 -12.90 6.59 -6.35
CA SER A 260 -14.02 7.11 -7.16
C SER A 260 -14.51 8.54 -6.86
N PHE A 261 -14.81 9.26 -7.94
CA PHE A 261 -15.44 10.58 -8.00
C PHE A 261 -16.79 10.70 -7.25
N PHE A 262 -17.46 9.59 -6.91
CA PHE A 262 -18.77 9.61 -6.26
C PHE A 262 -18.79 8.65 -5.05
N LYS A 263 -18.80 9.26 -3.86
CA LYS A 263 -19.09 8.70 -2.52
C LYS A 263 -18.09 7.66 -1.94
N ARG A 264 -17.60 7.98 -0.73
CA ARG A 264 -16.67 7.19 0.08
C ARG A 264 -17.36 5.92 0.61
N THR A 265 -16.81 4.74 0.35
CA THR A 265 -17.21 3.52 1.07
C THR A 265 -16.57 3.48 2.46
N PRO A 266 -17.22 2.89 3.48
CA PRO A 266 -16.70 2.87 4.86
C PRO A 266 -15.36 2.12 5.01
N ASN A 267 -15.07 1.17 4.12
CA ASN A 267 -13.95 0.23 4.27
C ASN A 267 -12.64 0.67 3.58
N PHE A 268 -12.68 1.72 2.73
CA PHE A 268 -11.52 2.28 2.03
C PHE A 268 -11.48 3.80 2.20
N ASN A 269 -11.56 4.26 3.45
CA ASN A 269 -11.55 5.67 3.77
C ASN A 269 -10.24 6.02 4.45
N PHE A 270 -9.19 6.32 3.69
CA PHE A 270 -7.99 6.90 4.27
C PHE A 270 -7.65 8.28 3.73
N GLN A 271 -7.19 9.13 4.63
CA GLN A 271 -6.69 10.46 4.30
C GLN A 271 -5.30 10.61 4.88
N ARG A 272 -4.34 10.98 4.03
CA ARG A 272 -3.02 11.39 4.49
C ARG A 272 -3.15 12.62 5.37
N LYS A 273 -2.53 12.59 6.55
CA LYS A 273 -2.45 13.71 7.49
C LYS A 273 -0.99 13.95 7.86
N THR A 274 -0.68 15.19 8.20
CA THR A 274 0.64 15.59 8.70
C THR A 274 0.44 16.20 10.07
N ALA A 275 1.17 15.71 11.06
CA ALA A 275 1.32 16.32 12.37
C ALA A 275 2.62 17.14 12.40
N THR A 276 2.54 18.27 13.09
CA THR A 276 3.67 19.14 13.42
C THR A 276 3.82 19.19 14.93
N PRO A 277 5.03 19.48 15.45
CA PRO A 277 5.23 19.62 16.90
C PRO A 277 4.26 20.68 17.46
N SER A 278 3.62 20.37 18.59
CA SER A 278 2.76 21.34 19.29
C SER A 278 3.59 22.32 20.11
N ASP A 279 3.17 23.59 20.20
CA ASP A 279 3.89 24.65 20.94
C ASP A 279 4.14 24.30 22.42
N SER A 280 3.28 23.48 23.03
CA SER A 280 3.43 22.97 24.40
C SER A 280 4.58 21.96 24.59
N ALA A 281 5.13 21.40 23.51
CA ALA A 281 6.28 20.51 23.55
C ALA A 281 7.62 21.27 23.42
N ILE A 282 7.58 22.50 22.92
CA ILE A 282 8.77 23.36 22.75
C ILE A 282 9.25 23.86 24.13
N THR A 283 8.33 24.06 25.08
CA THR A 283 8.67 24.51 26.44
C THR A 283 9.37 23.45 27.31
N SER A 284 9.11 22.15 27.11
CA SER A 284 9.73 21.10 27.93
C SER A 284 11.19 20.79 27.54
N ALA A 285 11.61 21.11 26.32
CA ALA A 285 12.99 20.89 25.85
C ALA A 285 13.91 22.09 26.12
N ALA A 286 13.37 23.27 26.41
CA ALA A 286 14.14 24.49 26.64
C ALA A 286 14.54 24.73 28.11
N GLU A 287 14.00 23.96 29.07
CA GLU A 287 14.30 24.14 30.51
C GLU A 287 15.48 23.31 31.04
N HIS A 288 16.02 22.36 30.27
CA HIS A 288 17.12 21.51 30.73
C HIS A 288 18.53 22.04 30.46
N ASP A 289 18.68 23.25 29.88
CA ASP A 289 20.00 23.76 29.48
C ASP A 289 20.23 25.24 29.83
N ARG A 290 19.70 25.71 30.96
CA ARG A 290 20.07 27.01 31.54
C ARG A 290 20.66 26.83 32.94
N GLN A 291 21.97 26.59 33.00
CA GLN A 291 22.73 26.94 34.20
C GLN A 291 22.81 28.46 34.29
N ILE A 292 22.17 29.03 35.31
CA ILE A 292 22.38 30.43 35.70
C ILE A 292 23.68 30.48 36.50
N ILE A 293 24.76 30.95 35.88
CA ILE A 293 25.98 31.33 36.61
C ILE A 293 25.77 32.75 37.13
N ARG A 294 25.72 32.93 38.45
CA ARG A 294 25.76 34.24 39.10
C ARG A 294 27.21 34.52 39.53
N SER A 295 27.80 35.61 39.03
CA SER A 295 29.05 36.15 39.59
C SER A 295 28.70 36.90 40.88
N GLY A 296 29.00 36.30 42.04
CA GLY A 296 28.70 36.96 43.31
C GLY A 296 29.13 36.27 44.60
N ASP A 297 29.51 34.99 44.60
CA ASP A 297 29.92 34.31 45.82
C ASP A 297 31.25 33.57 45.63
N ALA A 298 32.35 34.31 45.76
CA ALA A 298 33.64 33.78 46.22
C ALA A 298 34.35 34.91 46.98
N LEU A 299 34.71 34.61 48.23
CA LEU A 299 35.60 35.38 49.11
C LEU A 299 36.93 35.70 48.42
#